data_AF-A0A535S7A2-F1
#
_entry.id   AF-A0A535S7A2-F1
#
_cell.length_a   1.000
_cell.length_b   1.000
_cell.length_c   1.000
_cell.angle_alpha   90.00
_cell.angle_beta   90.00
_cell.angle_gamma   90.00
#
_symmetry.space_group_name_H-M   'P 1'
#
loop_
_entity.id
_entity.type
_entity.pdbx_description
1 polymer ?
#
loop_
_entity_poly.entity_id
_entity_poly.type
_entity_poly.pdbx_seq_one_letter_code
_entity_poly.pdbx_strand_id
1 'polypeptide(L)'
;MSEQAATSAGTLTDAEKELPLLLFHLKNGNPDQRVRFQRIQKSFETMTGEKFDLVAKTEIQTYGEQGAKHLVLVIDPRIIDAQGDISLFYHGVGIKEAFGLATLLDESEGHIVLLDEPTANLHAGMQHKLLEVLREAPGQVIVVTHSAHVLPTRADEFRTVCRMQKKGVETHIMSLRSTIHVTPEKLERELSASGDVAGLLFANGVILVEGQTEVAAFSTWFSKSTSSQHRSFADLNIIVHSVDGKTNFPFYLRFLTAFGVAWAVICDGDALPPTTNTGLWNALADLQLISRVPHSAPFATLKAEAEKAGVYTANTSSTSPGKEFEEIPAVKQYIDNNSNLPKRSTAQRGRYIAQNIPCPQEVDEILQRALYWLGR
;
A
#
# COMPACT_ATOMS: atom_id res chain seq x y z
N MET A 1 8.10 55.61 0.40
CA MET A 1 7.96 55.99 -1.04
C MET A 1 8.78 54.98 -1.81
N SER A 2 8.28 54.02 -2.57
CA SER A 2 6.96 53.71 -3.14
C SER A 2 7.12 52.25 -3.63
N GLU A 3 6.41 51.25 -3.11
CA GLU A 3 5.10 50.78 -3.59
C GLU A 3 4.93 50.88 -5.12
N GLN A 4 5.28 49.79 -5.82
CA GLN A 4 4.87 49.41 -7.19
C GLN A 4 5.52 48.05 -7.49
N ALA A 5 4.86 46.99 -7.93
CA ALA A 5 3.46 46.62 -7.96
C ALA A 5 3.51 45.09 -8.12
N ALA A 6 2.88 44.38 -7.20
CA ALA A 6 2.55 42.98 -7.37
C ALA A 6 1.52 42.86 -8.50
N THR A 7 1.90 42.31 -9.66
CA THR A 7 0.97 41.87 -10.72
C THR A 7 1.71 40.95 -11.69
N SER A 8 2.12 39.78 -11.21
CA SER A 8 2.30 38.63 -12.08
C SER A 8 1.32 37.57 -11.60
N ALA A 9 0.05 37.75 -12.00
CA ALA A 9 -0.95 36.69 -11.89
C ALA A 9 -0.36 35.46 -12.59
N GLY A 10 -0.11 34.40 -11.84
CA GLY A 10 0.38 33.15 -12.38
C GLY A 10 -0.53 32.73 -13.53
N THR A 11 0.04 32.66 -14.73
CA THR A 11 -0.65 32.14 -15.90
C THR A 11 -0.96 30.68 -15.63
N LEU A 12 -2.22 30.41 -15.26
CA LEU A 12 -2.84 29.09 -15.35
C LEU A 12 -2.55 28.53 -16.74
N THR A 13 -2.11 27.27 -16.78
CA THR A 13 -1.91 26.50 -18.02
C THR A 13 -3.20 26.52 -18.85
N ASP A 14 -3.11 26.34 -20.17
CA ASP A 14 -4.30 26.41 -21.05
C ASP A 14 -5.37 25.37 -20.65
N ALA A 15 -4.96 24.20 -20.18
CA ALA A 15 -5.85 23.16 -19.63
C ALA A 15 -6.60 23.62 -18.36
N GLU A 16 -5.96 24.39 -17.48
CA GLU A 16 -6.59 24.93 -16.27
C GLU A 16 -7.65 26.01 -16.56
N LYS A 17 -7.60 26.64 -17.75
CA LYS A 17 -8.62 27.59 -18.22
C LYS A 17 -9.80 26.91 -18.92
N GLU A 18 -9.56 25.75 -19.55
CA GLU A 18 -10.59 25.03 -20.30
C GLU A 18 -11.58 24.30 -19.39
N LEU A 19 -11.12 23.76 -18.26
CA LEU A 19 -11.98 23.03 -17.30
C LEU A 19 -13.14 23.89 -16.76
N PRO A 20 -12.93 25.11 -16.22
CA PRO A 20 -14.03 25.98 -15.80
C PRO A 20 -15.01 26.30 -16.91
N LEU A 21 -14.54 26.49 -18.16
CA LEU A 21 -15.41 26.78 -19.31
C LEU A 21 -16.27 25.58 -19.69
N LEU A 22 -15.69 24.37 -19.73
CA LEU A 22 -16.42 23.12 -19.94
C LEU A 22 -17.52 22.95 -18.89
N LEU A 23 -17.18 23.08 -17.62
CA LEU A 23 -18.14 22.93 -16.53
C LEU A 23 -19.23 24.01 -16.59
N PHE A 24 -18.89 25.24 -17.02
CA PHE A 24 -19.86 26.31 -17.20
C PHE A 24 -20.83 25.99 -18.35
N HIS A 25 -20.34 25.37 -19.42
CA HIS A 25 -21.18 24.88 -20.50
C HIS A 25 -22.12 23.76 -20.00
N LEU A 26 -21.61 22.81 -19.21
CA LEU A 26 -22.43 21.73 -18.64
C LEU A 26 -23.51 22.28 -17.69
N LYS A 27 -23.15 23.20 -16.79
CA LYS A 27 -24.06 23.85 -15.83
C LYS A 27 -25.23 24.56 -16.52
N ASN A 28 -24.98 25.21 -17.65
CA ASN A 28 -25.96 26.00 -18.38
C ASN A 28 -26.53 25.30 -19.62
N GLY A 29 -26.19 24.03 -19.81
CA GLY A 29 -26.53 23.25 -20.99
C GLY A 29 -27.96 22.69 -20.98
N ASN A 30 -28.17 21.70 -21.85
CA ASN A 30 -29.39 20.90 -21.92
C ASN A 30 -29.59 20.03 -20.65
N PRO A 31 -30.74 19.34 -20.47
CA PRO A 31 -30.98 18.52 -19.28
C PRO A 31 -29.88 17.49 -18.98
N ASP A 32 -29.38 16.78 -20.00
CA ASP A 32 -28.35 15.75 -19.83
C ASP A 32 -27.02 16.36 -19.39
N GLN A 33 -26.62 17.48 -19.99
CA GLN A 33 -25.43 18.24 -19.61
C GLN A 33 -25.50 18.73 -18.15
N ARG A 34 -26.68 19.16 -17.69
CA ARG A 34 -26.88 19.57 -16.29
C ARG A 34 -26.80 18.40 -15.32
N VAL A 35 -27.27 17.21 -15.72
CA VAL A 35 -27.10 15.98 -14.93
C VAL A 35 -25.61 15.62 -14.81
N ARG A 36 -24.83 15.77 -15.88
CA ARG A 36 -23.37 15.59 -15.85
C ARG A 36 -22.70 16.56 -14.88
N PHE A 37 -23.03 17.86 -14.94
CA PHE A 37 -22.52 18.84 -13.99
C PHE A 37 -22.83 18.45 -12.53
N GLN A 38 -24.06 18.00 -12.24
CA GLN A 38 -24.45 17.53 -10.90
C GLN A 38 -23.67 16.29 -10.46
N ARG A 39 -23.36 15.37 -11.38
CA ARG A 39 -22.52 14.20 -11.10
C ARG A 39 -21.11 14.62 -10.71
N ILE A 40 -20.52 15.57 -11.45
CA ILE A 40 -19.20 16.13 -11.14
C ILE A 40 -19.19 16.81 -9.77
N GLN A 41 -20.23 17.59 -9.45
CA GLN A 41 -20.40 18.17 -8.11
C GLN A 41 -20.45 17.10 -7.02
N LYS A 42 -21.22 16.03 -7.23
CA LYS A 42 -21.30 14.90 -6.29
C LYS A 42 -19.94 14.21 -6.12
N SER A 43 -19.23 13.92 -7.21
CA SER A 43 -17.90 13.29 -7.16
C SER A 43 -16.89 14.14 -6.40
N PHE A 44 -16.89 15.46 -6.63
CA PHE A 44 -16.06 16.39 -5.87
C PHE A 44 -16.42 16.38 -4.38
N GLU A 45 -17.70 16.50 -4.04
CA GLU A 45 -18.19 16.49 -2.65
C GLU A 45 -17.86 15.17 -1.94
N THR A 46 -17.97 14.03 -2.63
CA THR A 46 -17.56 12.73 -2.09
C THR A 46 -16.07 12.76 -1.69
N MET A 47 -15.18 13.27 -2.56
CA MET A 47 -13.74 13.32 -2.29
C MET A 47 -13.35 14.34 -1.20
N THR A 48 -13.89 15.55 -1.27
CA THR A 48 -13.42 16.68 -0.43
C THR A 48 -14.27 16.87 0.83
N GLY A 49 -15.56 16.51 0.77
CA GLY A 49 -16.57 16.91 1.76
C GLY A 49 -17.14 18.31 1.53
N GLU A 50 -16.64 19.04 0.52
CA GLU A 50 -17.02 20.41 0.22
C GLU A 50 -17.83 20.48 -1.08
N LYS A 51 -18.65 21.53 -1.22
CA LYS A 51 -19.38 21.79 -2.47
C LYS A 51 -18.63 22.80 -3.30
N PHE A 52 -18.88 22.78 -4.61
CA PHE A 52 -18.42 23.85 -5.49
C PHE A 52 -19.53 24.34 -6.39
N ASP A 53 -19.41 25.58 -6.84
CA ASP A 53 -20.18 26.10 -7.97
C ASP A 53 -19.30 27.01 -8.84
N LEU A 54 -19.87 27.49 -9.95
CA LEU A 54 -19.21 28.37 -10.91
C LEU A 54 -19.85 29.75 -10.92
N VAL A 55 -18.99 30.78 -10.85
CA VAL A 55 -19.37 32.18 -10.95
C VAL A 55 -18.75 32.80 -12.19
N ALA A 56 -19.58 33.40 -13.06
CA ALA A 56 -19.10 34.19 -14.17
C ALA A 56 -18.86 35.62 -13.72
N LYS A 57 -17.64 36.13 -13.91
CA LYS A 57 -17.26 37.52 -13.61
C LYS A 57 -16.61 38.18 -14.81
N THR A 58 -16.70 39.49 -14.87
CA THR A 58 -16.09 40.29 -15.92
C THR A 58 -14.83 40.95 -15.38
N GLU A 59 -13.69 40.72 -16.03
CA GLU A 59 -12.42 41.33 -15.67
C GLU A 59 -11.88 42.18 -16.83
N ILE A 60 -11.22 43.29 -16.50
CA ILE A 60 -10.57 44.13 -17.50
C ILE A 60 -9.11 43.68 -17.61
N GLN A 61 -8.74 43.09 -18.73
CA GLN A 61 -7.37 42.71 -19.02
C GLN A 61 -6.73 43.69 -19.99
N THR A 62 -5.45 43.99 -19.77
CA THR A 62 -4.71 44.93 -20.61
C THR A 62 -3.76 44.14 -21.49
N TYR A 63 -3.91 44.28 -22.82
CA TYR A 63 -3.08 43.56 -23.79
C TYR A 63 -2.16 44.53 -24.56
N GLY A 64 -0.90 44.13 -24.74
CA GLY A 64 0.11 44.85 -25.53
C GLY A 64 0.67 46.13 -24.88
N GLU A 65 1.77 46.64 -25.45
CA GLU A 65 2.48 47.84 -24.95
C GLU A 65 1.63 49.11 -25.02
N GLN A 66 0.56 49.13 -25.83
CA GLN A 66 -0.35 50.28 -25.97
C GLN A 66 -1.51 50.30 -24.97
N GLY A 67 -1.60 49.32 -24.06
CA GLY A 67 -2.55 49.40 -22.95
C GLY A 67 -4.02 49.23 -23.32
N ALA A 68 -4.34 48.54 -24.41
CA ALA A 68 -5.72 48.29 -24.81
C ALA A 68 -6.44 47.44 -23.75
N LYS A 69 -7.52 47.99 -23.18
CA LYS A 69 -8.35 47.35 -22.16
C LYS A 69 -9.43 46.51 -22.83
N HIS A 70 -9.34 45.20 -22.67
CA HIS A 70 -10.33 44.25 -23.13
C HIS A 70 -11.18 43.77 -21.97
N LEU A 71 -12.49 43.71 -22.19
CA LEU A 71 -13.43 43.09 -21.27
C LEU A 71 -13.37 41.57 -21.48
N VAL A 72 -12.99 40.81 -20.46
CA VAL A 72 -12.84 39.35 -20.55
C VAL A 72 -13.80 38.71 -19.56
N LEU A 73 -14.60 37.74 -20.05
CA LEU A 73 -15.42 36.89 -19.20
C LEU A 73 -14.54 35.81 -18.58
N VAL A 74 -14.52 35.74 -17.26
CA VAL A 74 -13.78 34.75 -16.48
C VAL A 74 -14.77 33.90 -15.71
N ILE A 75 -14.66 32.59 -15.87
CA ILE A 75 -15.39 31.63 -15.04
C ILE A 75 -14.52 31.27 -13.85
N ASP A 76 -15.01 31.57 -12.65
CA ASP A 76 -14.36 31.34 -11.36
C ASP A 76 -15.04 30.14 -10.67
N PRO A 77 -14.38 28.97 -10.61
CA PRO A 77 -14.82 27.89 -9.74
C PRO A 77 -14.62 28.27 -8.29
N ARG A 78 -15.59 27.92 -7.48
CA ARG A 78 -15.80 28.51 -6.17
C ARG A 78 -16.25 27.43 -5.19
N ILE A 79 -15.48 27.25 -4.12
CA ILE A 79 -15.75 26.26 -3.08
C ILE A 79 -16.65 26.90 -2.04
N ILE A 80 -17.74 26.22 -1.73
CA ILE A 80 -18.80 26.68 -0.84
C ILE A 80 -18.69 25.86 0.44
N ASP A 81 -18.26 26.52 1.51
CA ASP A 81 -18.15 25.95 2.85
C ASP A 81 -19.06 26.72 3.85
N ALA A 82 -18.93 26.42 5.14
CA ALA A 82 -19.70 27.09 6.19
C ALA A 82 -19.27 28.55 6.44
N GLN A 83 -18.06 28.93 6.03
CA GLN A 83 -17.46 30.24 6.24
C GLN A 83 -17.69 31.19 5.05
N GLY A 84 -18.00 30.66 3.87
CA GLY A 84 -18.44 31.42 2.72
C GLY A 84 -18.10 30.77 1.39
N ASP A 85 -17.87 31.63 0.41
CA ASP A 85 -17.64 31.26 -0.97
C ASP A 85 -16.26 31.74 -1.43
N ILE A 86 -15.31 30.81 -1.57
CA ILE A 86 -13.89 31.10 -1.81
C ILE A 86 -13.48 30.55 -3.17
N SER A 87 -12.80 31.36 -3.97
CA SER A 87 -12.27 30.92 -5.27
C SER A 87 -11.35 29.71 -5.12
N LEU A 88 -11.50 28.72 -6.01
CA LEU A 88 -10.65 27.54 -6.12
C LEU A 88 -9.17 27.92 -6.23
N PHE A 89 -8.87 29.10 -6.80
CA PHE A 89 -7.51 29.62 -6.92
C PHE A 89 -6.77 29.69 -5.57
N TYR A 90 -7.48 30.04 -4.48
CA TYR A 90 -6.91 30.18 -3.14
C TYR A 90 -6.84 28.87 -2.36
N HIS A 91 -7.32 27.76 -2.92
CA HIS A 91 -7.29 26.46 -2.27
C HIS A 91 -5.96 25.74 -2.49
N GLY A 92 -5.64 24.84 -1.56
CA GLY A 92 -4.49 23.95 -1.67
C GLY A 92 -4.59 23.03 -2.90
N VAL A 93 -3.43 22.54 -3.34
CA VAL A 93 -3.32 21.72 -4.57
C VAL A 93 -4.21 20.48 -4.52
N GLY A 94 -4.39 19.84 -3.35
CA GLY A 94 -5.26 18.68 -3.22
C GLY A 94 -6.73 18.94 -3.58
N ILE A 95 -7.27 20.12 -3.26
CA ILE A 95 -8.65 20.49 -3.65
C ILE A 95 -8.72 20.76 -5.16
N LYS A 96 -7.69 21.41 -5.73
CA LYS A 96 -7.59 21.63 -7.18
C LYS A 96 -7.50 20.32 -7.95
N GLU A 97 -6.71 19.38 -7.45
CA GLU A 97 -6.57 18.02 -8.00
C GLU A 97 -7.92 17.28 -7.95
N ALA A 98 -8.61 17.30 -6.81
CA ALA A 98 -9.94 16.69 -6.68
C ALA A 98 -10.97 17.30 -7.64
N PHE A 99 -10.91 18.61 -7.87
CA PHE A 99 -11.74 19.29 -8.86
C PHE A 99 -11.46 18.82 -10.30
N GLY A 100 -10.17 18.72 -10.66
CA GLY A 100 -9.75 18.19 -11.96
C GLY A 100 -10.17 16.73 -12.15
N LEU A 101 -9.90 15.88 -11.16
CA LEU A 101 -10.26 14.46 -11.17
C LEU A 101 -11.78 14.24 -11.28
N ALA A 102 -12.59 14.98 -10.51
CA ALA A 102 -14.05 14.88 -10.59
C ALA A 102 -14.56 15.17 -12.01
N THR A 103 -13.97 16.16 -12.67
CA THR A 103 -14.35 16.55 -14.03
C THR A 103 -13.88 15.50 -15.05
N LEU A 104 -12.62 15.09 -14.99
CA LEU A 104 -12.03 14.12 -15.90
C LEU A 104 -12.71 12.74 -15.82
N LEU A 105 -13.11 12.33 -14.62
CA LEU A 105 -13.80 11.06 -14.41
C LEU A 105 -15.21 11.06 -15.02
N ASP A 106 -15.97 12.15 -14.99
CA ASP A 106 -17.25 12.23 -15.72
C ASP A 106 -17.05 12.20 -17.24
N GLU A 107 -16.00 12.83 -17.75
CA GLU A 107 -15.61 12.77 -19.17
C GLU A 107 -15.10 11.38 -19.62
N SER A 108 -15.02 10.39 -18.73
CA SER A 108 -14.59 9.04 -19.10
C SER A 108 -15.60 8.27 -19.95
N GLU A 109 -16.85 8.73 -20.07
CA GLU A 109 -17.90 8.02 -20.83
C GLU A 109 -17.47 7.77 -22.28
N GLY A 110 -17.42 6.50 -22.69
CA GLY A 110 -16.96 6.10 -24.04
C GLY A 110 -15.44 6.19 -24.27
N HIS A 111 -14.66 6.50 -23.23
CA HIS A 111 -13.21 6.64 -23.28
C HIS A 111 -12.50 5.68 -22.30
N ILE A 112 -11.20 5.52 -22.52
CA ILE A 112 -10.28 4.91 -21.54
C ILE A 112 -9.43 6.04 -20.96
N VAL A 113 -9.58 6.28 -19.66
CA VAL A 113 -8.82 7.30 -18.93
C VAL A 113 -7.65 6.64 -18.22
N LEU A 114 -6.43 7.13 -18.46
CA LEU A 114 -5.24 6.73 -17.72
C LEU A 114 -4.89 7.81 -16.71
N LEU A 115 -4.85 7.45 -15.44
CA LEU A 115 -4.41 8.32 -14.34
C LEU A 115 -3.08 7.82 -13.82
N ASP A 116 -2.04 8.64 -13.95
CA ASP A 116 -0.70 8.35 -13.42
C ASP A 116 -0.48 9.10 -12.11
N GLU A 117 -0.43 8.38 -10.99
CA GLU A 117 -0.34 8.90 -9.63
C GLU A 117 -1.36 10.01 -9.29
N PRO A 118 -2.68 9.76 -9.45
CA PRO A 118 -3.71 10.78 -9.19
C PRO A 118 -3.79 11.22 -7.72
N THR A 119 -3.04 10.57 -6.82
CA THR A 119 -3.06 10.81 -5.38
C THR A 119 -1.88 11.61 -4.84
N ALA A 120 -0.95 12.05 -5.69
CA ALA A 120 0.27 12.74 -5.26
C ALA A 120 -0.01 13.96 -4.35
N ASN A 121 -1.10 14.69 -4.62
CA ASN A 121 -1.50 15.88 -3.87
C ASN A 121 -2.68 15.65 -2.91
N LEU A 122 -3.22 14.43 -2.83
CA LEU A 122 -4.39 14.10 -2.04
C LEU A 122 -3.99 13.57 -0.66
N HIS A 123 -4.59 14.09 0.40
CA HIS A 123 -4.39 13.54 1.74
C HIS A 123 -5.07 12.17 1.87
N ALA A 124 -4.62 11.31 2.79
CA ALA A 124 -5.05 9.91 2.92
C ALA A 124 -6.58 9.70 2.88
N GLY A 125 -7.36 10.54 3.58
CA GLY A 125 -8.82 10.46 3.57
C GLY A 125 -9.44 10.71 2.18
N MET A 126 -8.86 11.62 1.41
CA MET A 126 -9.30 11.88 0.02
C MET A 126 -8.90 10.73 -0.91
N GLN A 127 -7.76 10.08 -0.67
CA GLN A 127 -7.32 8.91 -1.44
C GLN A 127 -8.29 7.73 -1.27
N HIS A 128 -8.77 7.48 -0.04
CA HIS A 128 -9.80 6.46 0.20
C HIS A 128 -11.12 6.77 -0.51
N LYS A 129 -11.54 8.03 -0.49
CA LYS A 129 -12.77 8.49 -1.18
C LYS A 129 -12.63 8.49 -2.70
N LEU A 130 -11.41 8.65 -3.24
CA LEU A 130 -11.16 8.54 -4.68
C LEU A 130 -11.57 7.17 -5.21
N LEU A 131 -11.37 6.08 -4.45
CA LEU A 131 -11.84 4.75 -4.85
C LEU A 131 -13.36 4.70 -5.07
N GLU A 132 -14.15 5.40 -4.26
CA GLU A 132 -15.60 5.48 -4.44
C GLU A 132 -15.94 6.21 -5.73
N VAL A 133 -15.26 7.31 -6.03
CA VAL A 133 -15.48 8.08 -7.26
C VAL A 133 -15.03 7.29 -8.50
N LEU A 134 -13.91 6.57 -8.42
CA LEU A 134 -13.43 5.70 -9.50
C LEU A 134 -14.44 4.59 -9.83
N ARG A 135 -15.13 4.03 -8.82
CA ARG A 135 -16.19 3.02 -9.03
C ARG A 135 -17.43 3.59 -9.72
N GLU A 136 -17.74 4.86 -9.48
CA GLU A 136 -18.89 5.55 -10.08
C GLU A 136 -18.57 6.16 -11.46
N ALA A 137 -17.33 6.06 -11.94
CA ALA A 137 -16.94 6.61 -13.24
C ALA A 137 -17.71 5.93 -14.39
N PRO A 138 -18.26 6.69 -15.35
CA PRO A 138 -19.04 6.15 -16.47
C PRO A 138 -18.22 5.34 -17.49
N GLY A 139 -16.90 5.55 -17.54
CA GLY A 139 -15.99 4.87 -18.46
C GLY A 139 -14.97 3.95 -17.80
N GLN A 140 -14.04 3.43 -18.61
CA GLN A 140 -12.95 2.61 -18.11
C GLN A 140 -11.81 3.52 -17.61
N VAL A 141 -11.42 3.33 -16.35
CA VAL A 141 -10.30 4.08 -15.75
C VAL A 141 -9.17 3.10 -15.39
N ILE A 142 -7.97 3.42 -15.84
CA ILE A 142 -6.73 2.71 -15.49
C ILE A 142 -5.95 3.63 -14.56
N VAL A 143 -5.68 3.18 -13.35
CA VAL A 143 -4.91 3.94 -12.36
C VAL A 143 -3.55 3.28 -12.17
N VAL A 144 -2.49 4.08 -12.34
CA VAL A 144 -1.12 3.72 -11.96
C VAL A 144 -0.84 4.41 -10.64
N THR A 145 -0.42 3.64 -9.63
CA THR A 145 -0.16 4.19 -8.31
C THR A 145 0.90 3.42 -7.51
N HIS A 146 1.64 4.16 -6.71
CA HIS A 146 2.55 3.71 -5.66
C HIS A 146 1.91 3.80 -4.26
N SER A 147 0.64 4.22 -4.15
CA SER A 147 -0.09 4.33 -2.89
C SER A 147 -0.93 3.09 -2.60
N ALA A 148 -0.68 2.45 -1.45
CA ALA A 148 -1.52 1.36 -0.96
C ALA A 148 -2.95 1.79 -0.60
N HIS A 149 -3.19 3.09 -0.37
CA HIS A 149 -4.51 3.61 -0.02
C HIS A 149 -5.49 3.65 -1.21
N VAL A 150 -4.99 3.51 -2.43
CA VAL A 150 -5.80 3.47 -3.67
C VAL A 150 -5.97 2.03 -4.16
N LEU A 151 -5.58 1.04 -3.37
CA LEU A 151 -5.92 -0.36 -3.62
C LEU A 151 -7.28 -0.67 -2.99
N PRO A 152 -8.20 -1.34 -3.73
CA PRO A 152 -9.49 -1.71 -3.17
C PRO A 152 -9.32 -2.70 -2.02
N THR A 153 -10.34 -2.83 -1.17
CA THR A 153 -10.36 -3.84 -0.09
C THR A 153 -11.33 -4.99 -0.40
N ARG A 154 -12.27 -4.78 -1.33
CA ARG A 154 -13.25 -5.78 -1.77
C ARG A 154 -12.60 -6.75 -2.77
N ALA A 155 -12.88 -8.04 -2.66
CA ALA A 155 -12.17 -9.07 -3.41
C ALA A 155 -12.58 -9.13 -4.89
N ASP A 156 -13.82 -8.75 -5.21
CA ASP A 156 -14.28 -8.60 -6.59
C ASP A 156 -13.49 -7.50 -7.32
N GLU A 157 -13.28 -6.37 -6.66
CA GLU A 157 -12.50 -5.24 -7.17
C GLU A 157 -11.00 -5.53 -7.16
N PHE A 158 -10.49 -6.21 -6.13
CA PHE A 158 -9.06 -6.53 -6.00
C PHE A 158 -8.54 -7.39 -7.15
N ARG A 159 -9.41 -8.15 -7.84
CA ARG A 159 -9.04 -8.92 -9.03
C ARG A 159 -8.57 -8.04 -10.19
N THR A 160 -8.92 -6.75 -10.20
CA THR A 160 -8.47 -5.79 -11.20
C THR A 160 -7.04 -5.29 -10.95
N VAL A 161 -6.50 -5.51 -9.75
CA VAL A 161 -5.15 -5.07 -9.37
C VAL A 161 -4.11 -5.90 -10.10
N CYS A 162 -3.16 -5.21 -10.73
CA CYS A 162 -1.98 -5.80 -11.36
C CYS A 162 -0.72 -5.16 -10.79
N ARG A 163 0.23 -5.98 -10.37
CA ARG A 163 1.58 -5.57 -9.99
C ARG A 163 2.51 -5.67 -11.18
N MET A 164 3.17 -4.56 -11.52
CA MET A 164 4.15 -4.49 -12.58
C MET A 164 5.55 -4.40 -11.97
N GLN A 165 6.46 -5.28 -12.40
CA GLN A 165 7.84 -5.30 -11.92
C GLN A 165 8.81 -5.45 -13.10
N LYS A 166 9.77 -4.53 -13.20
CA LYS A 166 10.86 -4.63 -14.18
C LYS A 166 11.88 -5.68 -13.72
N LYS A 167 12.20 -6.65 -14.57
CA LYS A 167 13.28 -7.63 -14.38
C LYS A 167 14.20 -7.58 -15.60
N GLY A 168 15.38 -6.97 -15.42
CA GLY A 168 16.29 -6.71 -16.53
C GLY A 168 15.66 -5.77 -17.57
N VAL A 169 15.43 -6.29 -18.77
CA VAL A 169 14.79 -5.56 -19.88
C VAL A 169 13.28 -5.84 -20.01
N GLU A 170 12.76 -6.83 -19.29
CA GLU A 170 11.35 -7.23 -19.37
C GLU A 170 10.53 -6.64 -18.23
N THR A 171 9.25 -6.41 -18.49
CA THR A 171 8.27 -6.03 -17.46
C THR A 171 7.36 -7.23 -17.20
N HIS A 172 7.43 -7.76 -15.99
CA HIS A 172 6.55 -8.82 -15.55
C HIS A 172 5.28 -8.21 -14.96
N ILE A 173 4.13 -8.69 -15.41
CA ILE A 173 2.81 -8.30 -14.91
C ILE A 173 2.23 -9.49 -14.14
N MET A 174 1.88 -9.27 -12.88
CA MET A 174 1.35 -10.28 -11.97
C MET A 174 0.04 -9.79 -11.38
N SER A 175 -0.93 -10.68 -11.23
CA SER A 175 -2.25 -10.38 -10.68
C SER A 175 -2.80 -11.64 -10.00
N LEU A 176 -3.93 -11.51 -9.32
CA LEU A 176 -4.58 -12.66 -8.71
C LEU A 176 -5.07 -13.64 -9.80
N ARG A 177 -4.23 -14.63 -10.14
CA ARG A 177 -4.53 -15.66 -11.14
C ARG A 177 -5.55 -16.65 -10.61
N SER A 178 -6.38 -17.21 -11.50
CA SER A 178 -7.33 -18.27 -11.16
C SER A 178 -6.68 -19.54 -10.59
N THR A 179 -5.40 -19.78 -10.89
CA THR A 179 -4.65 -20.96 -10.44
C THR A 179 -4.20 -20.87 -8.98
N ILE A 180 -4.09 -19.66 -8.41
CA ILE A 180 -3.65 -19.48 -7.02
C ILE A 180 -4.89 -19.15 -6.19
N HIS A 181 -5.36 -20.15 -5.44
CA HIS A 181 -6.63 -20.04 -4.72
C HIS A 181 -6.47 -19.25 -3.41
N VAL A 182 -6.87 -17.99 -3.46
CA VAL A 182 -7.13 -17.16 -2.27
C VAL A 182 -8.64 -17.02 -2.14
N THR A 183 -9.20 -17.40 -0.98
CA THR A 183 -10.65 -17.27 -0.77
C THR A 183 -11.04 -15.79 -0.70
N PRO A 184 -12.07 -15.34 -1.44
CA PRO A 184 -12.50 -13.94 -1.45
C PRO A 184 -12.76 -13.40 -0.05
N GLU A 185 -13.42 -14.17 0.82
CA GLU A 185 -13.81 -13.74 2.16
C GLU A 185 -12.58 -13.50 3.05
N LYS A 186 -11.55 -14.32 2.89
CA LYS A 186 -10.28 -14.15 3.62
C LYS A 186 -9.52 -12.95 3.07
N LEU A 187 -9.47 -12.78 1.74
CA LEU A 187 -8.82 -11.63 1.11
C LEU A 187 -9.41 -10.30 1.61
N GLU A 188 -10.74 -10.16 1.54
CA GLU A 188 -11.43 -8.96 2.01
C GLU A 188 -11.18 -8.69 3.49
N ARG A 189 -11.24 -9.75 4.31
CA ARG A 189 -11.01 -9.64 5.75
C ARG A 189 -9.61 -9.13 6.06
N GLU A 190 -8.58 -9.69 5.44
CA GLU A 190 -7.19 -9.30 5.72
C GLU A 190 -6.88 -7.89 5.16
N LEU A 191 -7.35 -7.57 3.95
CA LEU A 191 -7.20 -6.22 3.38
C LEU A 191 -7.94 -5.13 4.18
N SER A 192 -9.13 -5.47 4.71
CA SER A 192 -9.91 -4.53 5.53
C SER A 192 -9.37 -4.42 6.96
N ALA A 193 -8.71 -5.46 7.48
CA ALA A 193 -8.13 -5.46 8.82
C ALA A 193 -6.87 -4.58 8.91
N SER A 194 -6.05 -4.53 7.85
CA SER A 194 -4.87 -3.65 7.80
C SER A 194 -4.54 -3.22 6.38
N GLY A 195 -4.40 -1.90 6.20
CA GLY A 195 -3.87 -1.32 4.95
C GLY A 195 -2.44 -1.76 4.63
N ASP A 196 -1.69 -2.25 5.62
CA ASP A 196 -0.32 -2.74 5.41
C ASP A 196 -0.28 -4.01 4.55
N VAL A 197 -1.35 -4.83 4.56
CA VAL A 197 -1.43 -6.05 3.74
C VAL A 197 -1.39 -5.72 2.25
N ALA A 198 -2.15 -4.70 1.84
CA ALA A 198 -2.07 -4.17 0.47
C ALA A 198 -0.69 -3.53 0.21
N GLY A 199 -0.13 -2.87 1.23
CA GLY A 199 1.23 -2.33 1.24
C GLY A 199 2.33 -3.35 0.92
N LEU A 200 2.14 -4.63 1.25
CA LEU A 200 3.12 -5.69 0.95
C LEU A 200 3.40 -5.83 -0.55
N LEU A 201 2.46 -5.45 -1.42
CA LEU A 201 2.63 -5.52 -2.87
C LEU A 201 3.70 -4.56 -3.40
N PHE A 202 4.03 -3.50 -2.65
CA PHE A 202 5.08 -2.54 -3.00
C PHE A 202 6.48 -2.98 -2.56
N ALA A 203 6.59 -4.07 -1.80
CA ALA A 203 7.86 -4.59 -1.33
C ALA A 203 8.65 -5.30 -2.44
N ASN A 204 9.97 -5.25 -2.30
CA ASN A 204 10.91 -6.07 -3.04
C ASN A 204 10.97 -7.51 -2.51
N GLY A 205 10.65 -7.70 -1.22
CA GLY A 205 10.52 -8.99 -0.58
C GLY A 205 9.82 -8.87 0.77
N VAL A 206 9.22 -9.95 1.25
CA VAL A 206 8.50 -9.98 2.54
C VAL A 206 9.01 -11.14 3.39
N ILE A 207 9.39 -10.85 4.63
CA ILE A 207 9.68 -11.87 5.63
C ILE A 207 8.45 -12.00 6.52
N LEU A 208 7.75 -13.13 6.40
CA LEU A 208 6.58 -13.45 7.20
C LEU A 208 7.01 -14.07 8.53
N VAL A 209 6.52 -13.51 9.63
CA VAL A 209 6.78 -13.99 10.99
C VAL A 209 5.47 -14.29 11.71
N GLU A 210 5.51 -15.12 12.75
CA GLU A 210 4.29 -15.54 13.45
C GLU A 210 3.60 -14.39 14.19
N GLY A 211 4.37 -13.53 14.86
CA GLY A 211 3.85 -12.47 15.72
C GLY A 211 4.59 -11.14 15.67
N GLN A 212 4.12 -10.21 16.50
CA GLN A 212 4.63 -8.84 16.59
C GLN A 212 5.96 -8.73 17.36
N THR A 213 6.27 -9.73 18.20
CA THR A 213 7.53 -9.79 18.95
C THR A 213 8.70 -9.88 17.98
N GLU A 214 8.59 -10.77 16.99
CA GLU A 214 9.60 -11.04 15.96
C GLU A 214 9.80 -9.83 15.05
N VAL A 215 8.72 -9.18 14.60
CA VAL A 215 8.78 -7.95 13.79
C VAL A 215 9.67 -6.90 14.46
N ALA A 216 9.41 -6.64 15.74
CA ALA A 216 10.11 -5.63 16.51
C ALA A 216 11.57 -6.04 16.82
N ALA A 217 11.80 -7.32 17.11
CA ALA A 217 13.12 -7.84 17.42
C ALA A 217 14.02 -7.88 16.17
N PHE A 218 13.55 -8.46 15.06
CA PHE A 218 14.30 -8.55 13.81
C PHE A 218 14.64 -7.19 13.24
N SER A 219 13.73 -6.21 13.29
CA SER A 219 14.04 -4.84 12.85
C SER A 219 15.22 -4.23 13.62
N THR A 220 15.34 -4.56 14.91
CA THR A 220 16.41 -4.05 15.78
C THR A 220 17.70 -4.86 15.65
N TRP A 221 17.60 -6.17 15.49
CA TRP A 221 18.76 -7.04 15.34
C TRP A 221 19.38 -7.00 13.97
N PHE A 222 18.59 -6.80 12.92
CA PHE A 222 19.10 -6.71 11.57
C PHE A 222 20.13 -5.59 11.45
N SER A 223 19.87 -4.41 12.02
CA SER A 223 20.85 -3.31 12.01
C SER A 223 22.15 -3.61 12.81
N LYS A 224 22.14 -4.63 13.67
CA LYS A 224 23.30 -5.11 14.44
C LYS A 224 23.95 -6.36 13.84
N SER A 225 23.31 -7.00 12.87
CA SER A 225 23.71 -8.28 12.31
C SER A 225 24.83 -8.09 11.29
N THR A 226 25.71 -9.09 11.16
CA THR A 226 26.78 -9.05 10.16
C THR A 226 26.23 -9.18 8.74
N SER A 227 25.15 -9.95 8.59
CA SER A 227 24.44 -10.16 7.32
C SER A 227 23.83 -8.89 6.73
N SER A 228 23.57 -7.87 7.56
CA SER A 228 23.02 -6.59 7.11
C SER A 228 23.94 -5.83 6.16
N GLN A 229 25.26 -6.04 6.27
CA GLN A 229 26.26 -5.25 5.56
C GLN A 229 26.01 -3.73 5.70
N HIS A 230 25.59 -3.28 6.89
CA HIS A 230 25.24 -1.88 7.21
C HIS A 230 23.98 -1.34 6.51
N ARG A 231 23.12 -2.21 5.98
CA ARG A 231 21.81 -1.86 5.39
C ARG A 231 20.69 -2.20 6.36
N SER A 232 19.62 -1.43 6.34
CA SER A 232 18.35 -1.74 7.00
C SER A 232 17.42 -2.53 6.08
N PHE A 233 16.35 -3.11 6.61
CA PHE A 233 15.31 -3.72 5.77
C PHE A 233 14.68 -2.70 4.81
N ALA A 234 14.56 -1.44 5.23
CA ALA A 234 14.04 -0.36 4.39
C ALA A 234 14.95 -0.09 3.17
N ASP A 235 16.27 -0.12 3.35
CA ASP A 235 17.24 0.05 2.23
C ASP A 235 17.12 -1.08 1.19
N LEU A 236 16.69 -2.26 1.62
CA LEU A 236 16.45 -3.41 0.75
C LEU A 236 15.01 -3.45 0.18
N ASN A 237 14.15 -2.52 0.62
CA ASN A 237 12.70 -2.55 0.43
C ASN A 237 12.09 -3.92 0.83
N ILE A 238 12.55 -4.45 1.97
CA ILE A 238 12.03 -5.69 2.56
C ILE A 238 11.11 -5.32 3.72
N ILE A 239 9.94 -5.96 3.78
CA ILE A 239 8.99 -5.78 4.89
C ILE A 239 9.01 -7.03 5.76
N VAL A 240 9.16 -6.87 7.08
CA VAL A 240 8.92 -7.94 8.05
C VAL A 240 7.48 -7.84 8.52
N HIS A 241 6.66 -8.83 8.21
CA HIS A 241 5.21 -8.80 8.43
C HIS A 241 4.75 -9.93 9.34
N SER A 242 4.00 -9.59 10.39
CA SER A 242 3.38 -10.55 11.29
C SER A 242 2.12 -11.13 10.64
N VAL A 243 2.02 -12.45 10.55
CA VAL A 243 0.79 -13.12 10.08
C VAL A 243 -0.30 -13.23 11.14
N ASP A 244 0.00 -12.83 12.38
CA ASP A 244 -0.91 -12.87 13.53
C ASP A 244 -1.47 -14.30 13.76
N GLY A 245 -0.54 -15.24 13.92
CA GLY A 245 -0.82 -16.65 14.16
C GLY A 245 -0.51 -17.56 12.97
N LYS A 246 0.13 -18.68 13.28
CA LYS A 246 0.62 -19.65 12.28
C LYS A 246 -0.41 -20.17 11.27
N THR A 247 -1.69 -20.19 11.60
CA THR A 247 -2.75 -20.64 10.67
C THR A 247 -2.97 -19.69 9.49
N ASN A 248 -2.43 -18.46 9.54
CA ASN A 248 -2.57 -17.46 8.50
C ASN A 248 -1.48 -17.50 7.42
N PHE A 249 -0.35 -18.19 7.66
CA PHE A 249 0.71 -18.35 6.65
C PHE A 249 0.19 -18.74 5.25
N PRO A 250 -0.75 -19.71 5.10
CA PRO A 250 -1.24 -20.12 3.78
C PRO A 250 -1.82 -18.98 2.95
N PHE A 251 -2.52 -18.03 3.60
CA PHE A 251 -3.09 -16.88 2.92
C PHE A 251 -1.98 -15.99 2.35
N TYR A 252 -1.02 -15.57 3.19
CA TYR A 252 0.05 -14.68 2.78
C TYR A 252 0.95 -15.30 1.71
N LEU A 253 1.28 -16.59 1.83
CA LEU A 253 2.07 -17.31 0.82
C LEU A 253 1.41 -17.24 -0.56
N ARG A 254 0.11 -17.55 -0.62
CA ARG A 254 -0.65 -17.53 -1.88
C ARG A 254 -0.81 -16.11 -2.42
N PHE A 255 -1.17 -15.17 -1.54
CA PHE A 255 -1.35 -13.76 -1.89
C PHE A 255 -0.07 -13.17 -2.48
N LEU A 256 1.05 -13.25 -1.78
CA LEU A 256 2.33 -12.70 -2.25
C LEU A 256 2.82 -13.39 -3.52
N THR A 257 2.68 -14.72 -3.62
CA THR A 257 3.06 -15.46 -4.83
C THR A 257 2.22 -15.07 -6.04
N ALA A 258 0.91 -14.84 -5.87
CA ALA A 258 0.04 -14.42 -6.97
C ALA A 258 0.49 -13.09 -7.59
N PHE A 259 0.99 -12.18 -6.78
CA PHE A 259 1.54 -10.90 -7.24
C PHE A 259 3.06 -10.94 -7.52
N GLY A 260 3.70 -12.11 -7.42
CA GLY A 260 5.13 -12.27 -7.67
C GLY A 260 6.02 -11.51 -6.68
N VAL A 261 5.54 -11.26 -5.47
CA VAL A 261 6.34 -10.70 -4.38
C VAL A 261 7.15 -11.85 -3.78
N ALA A 262 8.47 -11.70 -3.74
CA ALA A 262 9.34 -12.69 -3.11
C ALA A 262 9.03 -12.74 -1.61
N TRP A 263 8.95 -13.94 -1.04
CA TRP A 263 8.66 -14.09 0.38
C TRP A 263 9.53 -15.17 1.01
N ALA A 264 9.80 -15.01 2.30
CA ALA A 264 10.40 -16.02 3.17
C ALA A 264 9.56 -16.10 4.45
N VAL A 265 9.56 -17.25 5.13
CA VAL A 265 8.91 -17.42 6.43
C VAL A 265 9.96 -17.65 7.50
N ILE A 266 9.84 -16.98 8.64
CA ILE A 266 10.57 -17.32 9.86
C ILE A 266 9.53 -17.57 10.96
N CYS A 267 9.37 -18.83 11.37
CA CYS A 267 8.37 -19.23 12.33
C CYS A 267 8.95 -20.02 13.51
N ASP A 268 8.13 -20.17 14.55
CA ASP A 268 8.47 -21.03 15.66
C ASP A 268 8.51 -22.51 15.24
N GLY A 269 9.21 -23.32 16.03
CA GLY A 269 9.42 -24.74 15.70
C GLY A 269 8.10 -25.52 15.65
N ASP A 270 7.12 -25.13 16.46
CA ASP A 270 5.83 -25.82 16.54
C ASP A 270 4.89 -25.55 15.34
N ALA A 271 5.22 -24.57 14.50
CA ALA A 271 4.48 -24.26 13.28
C ALA A 271 4.83 -25.22 12.13
N LEU A 272 5.97 -25.91 12.19
CA LEU A 272 6.43 -26.83 11.14
C LEU A 272 5.73 -28.20 11.13
N PRO A 273 5.40 -28.86 12.25
CA PRO A 273 4.69 -30.14 12.22
C PRO A 273 3.36 -30.06 11.42
N PRO A 274 3.14 -30.94 10.42
CA PRO A 274 1.89 -30.96 9.65
C PRO A 274 0.64 -31.20 10.50
N THR A 275 0.80 -31.80 11.70
CA THR A 275 -0.27 -31.97 12.69
C THR A 275 -0.74 -30.64 13.28
N THR A 276 0.15 -29.65 13.37
CA THR A 276 -0.15 -28.32 13.90
C THR A 276 -0.61 -27.38 12.78
N ASN A 277 0.05 -27.44 11.62
CA ASN A 277 -0.20 -26.51 10.52
C ASN A 277 -0.19 -27.22 9.16
N THR A 278 -1.20 -28.05 8.91
CA THR A 278 -1.36 -28.70 7.60
C THR A 278 -1.55 -27.67 6.48
N GLY A 279 -2.17 -26.52 6.80
CA GLY A 279 -2.41 -25.45 5.84
C GLY A 279 -1.12 -24.91 5.22
N LEU A 280 -0.06 -24.73 6.01
CA LEU A 280 1.24 -24.28 5.53
C LEU A 280 1.78 -25.23 4.45
N TRP A 281 1.83 -26.53 4.74
CA TRP A 281 2.34 -27.52 3.80
C TRP A 281 1.47 -27.66 2.55
N ASN A 282 0.15 -27.58 2.69
CA ASN A 282 -0.75 -27.57 1.55
C ASN A 282 -0.49 -26.35 0.66
N ALA A 283 -0.28 -25.17 1.23
CA ALA A 283 0.09 -23.99 0.45
C ALA A 283 1.44 -24.16 -0.26
N LEU A 284 2.45 -24.73 0.40
CA LEU A 284 3.75 -25.01 -0.25
C LEU A 284 3.60 -26.00 -1.42
N ALA A 285 2.76 -27.02 -1.27
CA ALA A 285 2.48 -27.99 -2.32
C ALA A 285 1.69 -27.37 -3.49
N ASP A 286 0.66 -26.57 -3.20
CA ASP A 286 -0.13 -25.85 -4.20
C ASP A 286 0.73 -24.87 -5.02
N LEU A 287 1.72 -24.26 -4.37
CA LEU A 287 2.71 -23.37 -5.00
C LEU A 287 3.85 -24.12 -5.69
N GLN A 288 3.81 -25.46 -5.71
CA GLN A 288 4.80 -26.34 -6.34
C GLN A 288 6.23 -26.19 -5.78
N LEU A 289 6.36 -25.71 -4.54
CA LEU A 289 7.66 -25.61 -3.84
C LEU A 289 8.11 -26.94 -3.24
N ILE A 290 7.16 -27.85 -3.02
CA ILE A 290 7.39 -29.22 -2.55
C ILE A 290 6.53 -30.20 -3.36
N SER A 291 6.97 -31.45 -3.48
CA SER A 291 6.23 -32.46 -4.25
C SER A 291 5.07 -33.09 -3.48
N ARG A 292 5.18 -33.23 -2.14
CA ARG A 292 4.15 -33.82 -1.29
C ARG A 292 4.31 -33.35 0.15
N VAL A 293 3.21 -33.36 0.90
CA VAL A 293 3.23 -33.06 2.34
C VAL A 293 3.94 -34.20 3.10
N PRO A 294 4.98 -33.91 3.89
CA PRO A 294 5.74 -34.91 4.64
C PRO A 294 5.01 -35.33 5.93
N HIS A 295 3.88 -36.03 5.79
CA HIS A 295 3.14 -36.56 6.94
C HIS A 295 4.03 -37.53 7.76
N SER A 296 4.07 -37.34 9.08
CA SER A 296 4.79 -38.21 10.02
C SER A 296 6.33 -38.25 9.88
N ALA A 297 6.95 -37.28 9.21
CA ALA A 297 8.40 -37.19 9.14
C ALA A 297 9.01 -36.67 10.46
N PRO A 298 10.24 -37.09 10.83
CA PRO A 298 10.97 -36.51 11.95
C PRO A 298 11.19 -35.01 11.77
N PHE A 299 11.28 -34.26 12.87
CA PHE A 299 11.42 -32.79 12.85
C PHE A 299 12.61 -32.30 12.01
N ALA A 300 13.77 -32.98 12.08
CA ALA A 300 14.93 -32.66 11.25
C ALA A 300 14.62 -32.72 9.74
N THR A 301 13.86 -33.72 9.30
CA THR A 301 13.43 -33.87 7.90
C THR A 301 12.43 -32.78 7.52
N LEU A 302 11.48 -32.47 8.40
CA LEU A 302 10.53 -31.39 8.18
C LEU A 302 11.25 -30.04 8.01
N LYS A 303 12.21 -29.74 8.89
CA LYS A 303 13.04 -28.54 8.82
C LYS A 303 13.80 -28.46 7.49
N ALA A 304 14.48 -29.54 7.08
CA ALA A 304 15.25 -29.56 5.84
C ALA A 304 14.37 -29.38 4.58
N GLU A 305 13.17 -29.97 4.55
CA GLU A 305 12.23 -29.78 3.43
C GLU A 305 11.61 -28.38 3.43
N ALA A 306 11.28 -27.84 4.60
CA ALA A 306 10.76 -26.48 4.75
C ALA A 306 11.78 -25.42 4.30
N GLU A 307 13.06 -25.59 4.66
CA GLU A 307 14.13 -24.66 4.28
C GLU A 307 14.33 -24.57 2.76
N LYS A 308 14.15 -25.68 2.02
CA LYS A 308 14.18 -25.69 0.55
C LYS A 308 13.04 -24.89 -0.08
N ALA A 309 11.95 -24.71 0.66
CA ALA A 309 10.76 -23.97 0.24
C ALA A 309 10.71 -22.54 0.80
N GLY A 310 11.81 -22.03 1.37
CA GLY A 310 11.89 -20.66 1.91
C GLY A 310 11.28 -20.48 3.29
N VAL A 311 11.08 -21.58 4.05
CA VAL A 311 10.53 -21.56 5.41
C VAL A 311 11.61 -21.95 6.41
N TYR A 312 11.92 -21.04 7.32
CA TYR A 312 12.99 -21.17 8.32
C TYR A 312 12.40 -21.16 9.73
N THR A 313 13.13 -21.75 10.68
CA THR A 313 12.76 -21.74 12.09
C THR A 313 13.90 -21.29 12.97
N ALA A 314 13.58 -20.45 13.95
CA ALA A 314 14.51 -20.02 15.01
C ALA A 314 14.87 -21.15 15.99
N ASN A 315 14.19 -22.29 15.90
CA ASN A 315 14.47 -23.44 16.74
C ASN A 315 15.82 -24.09 16.38
N THR A 316 16.70 -24.13 17.36
CA THR A 316 18.03 -24.74 17.29
C THR A 316 18.03 -26.23 17.57
N SER A 317 16.94 -26.78 18.16
CA SER A 317 16.80 -28.22 18.38
C SER A 317 16.59 -28.96 17.07
N SER A 318 17.38 -30.00 16.83
CA SER A 318 17.23 -30.90 15.68
C SER A 318 16.17 -31.98 15.90
N THR A 319 15.79 -32.24 17.16
CA THR A 319 14.98 -33.41 17.55
C THR A 319 13.58 -33.08 18.01
N SER A 320 13.33 -31.84 18.45
CA SER A 320 12.06 -31.44 19.03
C SER A 320 11.64 -30.06 18.52
N PRO A 321 10.34 -29.85 18.22
CA PRO A 321 9.82 -28.50 17.99
C PRO A 321 9.97 -27.71 19.30
N GLY A 322 10.93 -26.80 19.33
CA GLY A 322 11.00 -25.71 20.30
C GLY A 322 9.76 -24.85 20.13
N LYS A 323 9.28 -24.30 21.23
CA LYS A 323 7.91 -23.78 21.28
C LYS A 323 7.82 -22.35 20.79
N GLU A 324 8.74 -21.48 21.21
CA GLU A 324 8.56 -20.03 21.12
C GLU A 324 9.88 -19.30 20.85
N PHE A 325 9.80 -18.13 20.22
CA PHE A 325 10.89 -17.18 20.03
C PHE A 325 11.68 -16.88 21.31
N GLU A 326 11.01 -16.83 22.46
CA GLU A 326 11.62 -16.63 23.78
C GLU A 326 12.59 -17.74 24.20
N GLU A 327 12.54 -18.92 23.55
CA GLU A 327 13.42 -20.05 23.86
C GLU A 327 14.79 -19.98 23.17
N ILE A 328 15.03 -19.02 22.28
CA ILE A 328 16.36 -18.79 21.70
C ILE A 328 17.38 -18.63 22.84
N PRO A 329 18.51 -19.35 22.86
CA PRO A 329 19.37 -19.43 24.05
C PRO A 329 19.78 -18.07 24.64
N ALA A 330 20.21 -17.14 23.80
CA ALA A 330 20.59 -15.79 24.21
C ALA A 330 19.39 -14.96 24.74
N VAL A 331 18.20 -15.16 24.16
CA VAL A 331 16.96 -14.49 24.58
C VAL A 331 16.49 -15.04 25.92
N LYS A 332 16.43 -16.37 26.04
CA LYS A 332 16.04 -17.07 27.26
C LYS A 332 16.94 -16.70 28.42
N GLN A 333 18.26 -16.74 28.22
CA GLN A 333 19.24 -16.33 29.24
C GLN A 333 19.02 -14.89 29.69
N TYR A 334 18.71 -13.97 28.77
CA TYR A 334 18.43 -12.59 29.12
C TYR A 334 17.12 -12.44 29.90
N ILE A 335 16.05 -13.14 29.50
CA ILE A 335 14.75 -13.14 30.19
C ILE A 335 14.89 -13.70 31.61
N ASP A 336 15.56 -14.85 31.76
CA ASP A 336 15.77 -15.52 33.06
C ASP A 336 16.55 -14.62 34.03
N ASN A 337 17.56 -13.90 33.53
CA ASN A 337 18.36 -12.96 34.31
C ASN A 337 17.64 -11.64 34.64
N ASN A 338 16.50 -11.34 34.00
CA ASN A 338 15.76 -10.09 34.15
C ASN A 338 14.29 -10.37 34.49
N SER A 339 14.04 -11.01 35.63
CA SER A 339 12.71 -11.46 36.06
C SER A 339 11.67 -10.33 36.25
N ASN A 340 12.14 -9.07 36.34
CA ASN A 340 11.31 -7.85 36.42
C ASN A 340 11.22 -7.11 35.08
N LEU A 341 10.97 -7.84 33.99
CA LEU A 341 10.65 -7.20 32.71
C LEU A 341 9.37 -6.36 32.89
N PRO A 342 9.40 -5.05 32.58
CA PRO A 342 8.22 -4.19 32.66
C PRO A 342 7.08 -4.79 31.83
N LYS A 343 5.84 -4.73 32.34
CA LYS A 343 4.63 -5.12 31.59
C LYS A 343 4.58 -4.29 30.31
N ARG A 344 4.81 -4.95 29.18
CA ARG A 344 4.94 -4.37 27.84
C ARG A 344 4.07 -5.16 26.88
N SER A 345 3.63 -4.52 25.79
CA SER A 345 3.05 -5.27 24.68
C SER A 345 4.07 -6.23 24.06
N THR A 346 3.61 -7.25 23.33
CA THR A 346 4.46 -8.24 22.63
C THR A 346 5.54 -7.55 21.77
N ALA A 347 5.15 -6.56 20.96
CA ALA A 347 6.09 -5.75 20.17
C ALA A 347 7.12 -4.98 21.02
N GLN A 348 6.69 -4.37 22.12
CA GLN A 348 7.58 -3.63 23.02
C GLN A 348 8.57 -4.55 23.73
N ARG A 349 8.16 -5.79 24.05
CA ARG A 349 9.02 -6.82 24.62
C ARG A 349 10.10 -7.25 23.62
N GLY A 350 9.71 -7.55 22.38
CA GLY A 350 10.65 -7.91 21.31
C GLY A 350 11.71 -6.83 21.07
N ARG A 351 11.29 -5.56 20.92
CA ARG A 351 12.22 -4.43 20.78
C ARG A 351 13.15 -4.29 21.97
N TYR A 352 12.62 -4.42 23.19
CA TYR A 352 13.42 -4.27 24.41
C TYR A 352 14.52 -5.31 24.51
N ILE A 353 14.19 -6.57 24.28
CA ILE A 353 15.16 -7.66 24.27
C ILE A 353 16.23 -7.35 23.21
N ALA A 354 15.82 -7.05 21.98
CA ALA A 354 16.75 -6.83 20.88
C ALA A 354 17.63 -5.57 21.04
N GLN A 355 17.21 -4.57 21.82
CA GLN A 355 18.05 -3.42 22.17
C GLN A 355 19.17 -3.79 23.14
N ASN A 356 18.91 -4.68 24.10
CA ASN A 356 19.81 -4.99 25.21
C ASN A 356 20.74 -6.17 24.96
N ILE A 357 20.48 -7.00 23.95
CA ILE A 357 21.40 -8.08 23.53
C ILE A 357 21.90 -7.87 22.10
N PRO A 358 23.13 -8.32 21.75
CA PRO A 358 23.56 -8.40 20.35
C PRO A 358 22.64 -9.32 19.55
N CYS A 359 22.71 -9.26 18.22
CA CYS A 359 21.98 -10.20 17.37
C CYS A 359 22.48 -11.63 17.67
N PRO A 360 21.60 -12.57 18.09
CA PRO A 360 21.99 -13.96 18.27
C PRO A 360 22.49 -14.55 16.95
N GLN A 361 23.53 -15.39 17.00
CA GLN A 361 24.13 -15.99 15.80
C GLN A 361 23.09 -16.76 14.98
N GLU A 362 22.19 -17.46 15.65
CA GLU A 362 21.15 -18.27 15.01
C GLU A 362 20.14 -17.41 14.26
N VAL A 363 19.83 -16.22 14.79
CA VAL A 363 18.99 -15.24 14.11
C VAL A 363 19.72 -14.65 12.91
N ASP A 364 21.02 -14.33 13.05
CA ASP A 364 21.83 -13.81 11.94
C ASP A 364 21.90 -14.81 10.77
N GLU A 365 22.15 -16.09 11.07
CA GLU A 365 22.18 -17.17 10.06
C GLU A 365 20.83 -17.35 9.35
N ILE A 366 19.72 -17.28 10.08
CA ILE A 366 18.38 -17.42 9.50
C ILE A 366 18.06 -16.21 8.62
N LEU A 367 18.36 -15.00 9.08
CA LEU A 367 18.17 -13.79 8.28
C LEU A 367 19.03 -13.83 7.01
N GLN A 368 20.26 -14.31 7.09
CA GLN A 368 21.12 -14.50 5.93
C GLN A 368 20.50 -15.46 4.90
N ARG A 369 20.00 -16.62 5.35
CA ARG A 369 19.34 -17.60 4.46
C ARG A 369 18.06 -17.05 3.85
N ALA A 370 17.25 -16.35 4.65
CA ALA A 370 16.03 -15.70 4.18
C ALA A 370 16.33 -14.63 3.12
N LEU A 371 17.35 -13.79 3.32
CA LEU A 371 17.79 -12.80 2.33
C LEU A 371 18.30 -13.45 1.05
N TYR A 372 19.09 -14.52 1.18
CA TYR A 372 19.58 -15.27 0.02
C TYR A 372 18.41 -15.85 -0.80
N TRP A 373 17.40 -16.42 -0.13
CA TRP A 373 16.17 -16.91 -0.79
C TRP A 373 15.40 -15.79 -1.50
N LEU A 374 15.35 -14.60 -0.92
CA LEU A 374 14.76 -13.41 -1.54
C LEU A 374 15.61 -12.82 -2.69
N GLY A 375 16.83 -13.33 -2.91
CA GLY A 375 17.77 -12.85 -3.93
C GLY A 375 18.38 -11.48 -3.59
N ARG A 376 18.82 -11.28 -2.34
CA ARG A 376 19.28 -9.99 -1.79
C ARG A 376 20.69 -10.01 -1.20
#